data_AF-A0A955VNU6-F1
#
_entry.id   AF-A0A955VNU6-F1
#
_cell.length_a   1.000
_cell.length_b   1.000
_cell.length_c   1.000
_cell.angle_alpha   90.00
_cell.angle_beta   90.00
_cell.angle_gamma   90.00
#
_symmetry.space_group_name_H-M   'P 1'
#
loop_
_entity.id
_entity.type
_entity.pdbx_description
1 polymer ?
#
loop_
_entity_poly.entity_id
_entity_poly.type
_entity_poly.pdbx_seq_one_letter_code
_entity_poly.pdbx_strand_id
1 'polypeptide(L)'
;VRVKLPSSWRRRAKILHRDVAGEYGLLALLKSHVPEDVAQRAAAGWNGDQMLTLRFGTAGPISILLETHWDSAADAKEFYDAYADFVKRRVPTSTAATVHGVMRFPLPGGRSIEIELKRQRVRVAENLPSNVSLRR
;
A
#
# COMPACT_ATOMS: atom_id res chain seq x y z
N VAL A 1 13.67 6.42 -2.74
CA VAL A 1 13.42 5.09 -3.38
C VAL A 1 12.83 5.28 -4.77
N ARG A 2 13.13 4.42 -5.78
CA ARG A 2 12.45 4.45 -7.09
C ARG A 2 11.65 3.18 -7.34
N VAL A 3 10.33 3.30 -7.30
CA VAL A 3 9.37 2.21 -7.52
C VAL A 3 9.38 1.78 -8.98
N LYS A 4 9.57 0.47 -9.16
CA LYS A 4 9.36 -0.22 -10.43
C LYS A 4 8.01 -0.94 -10.37
N LEU A 5 7.16 -0.67 -11.36
CA LEU A 5 5.91 -1.40 -11.53
C LEU A 5 6.19 -2.91 -11.68
N PRO A 6 5.32 -3.78 -11.12
CA PRO A 6 5.30 -5.20 -11.47
C PRO A 6 5.29 -5.39 -12.99
N SER A 7 5.99 -6.41 -13.48
CA SER A 7 6.10 -6.69 -14.93
C SER A 7 4.73 -6.84 -15.58
N SER A 8 3.80 -7.53 -14.89
CA SER A 8 2.41 -7.74 -15.28
C SER A 8 1.60 -6.44 -15.44
N TRP A 9 2.05 -5.32 -14.85
CA TRP A 9 1.34 -4.04 -14.88
C TRP A 9 1.85 -3.12 -16.00
N ARG A 10 3.09 -3.27 -16.47
CA ARG A 10 3.77 -2.27 -17.32
C ARG A 10 3.04 -1.94 -18.62
N ARG A 11 2.31 -2.90 -19.19
CA ARG A 11 1.49 -2.71 -20.42
C ARG A 11 0.04 -2.30 -20.14
N ARG A 12 -0.39 -2.34 -18.88
CA ARG A 12 -1.78 -2.19 -18.46
C ARG A 12 -2.03 -0.91 -17.66
N ALA A 13 -1.01 -0.42 -16.97
CA ALA A 13 -1.07 0.76 -16.13
C ALA A 13 -0.37 1.96 -16.78
N LYS A 14 -1.06 3.09 -16.85
CA LYS A 14 -0.47 4.40 -17.11
C LYS A 14 -0.16 5.09 -15.79
N ILE A 15 1.07 5.55 -15.60
CA ILE A 15 1.41 6.41 -14.47
C ILE A 15 0.90 7.81 -14.76
N LEU A 16 0.05 8.32 -13.87
CA LEU A 16 -0.50 9.67 -13.96
C LEU A 16 0.31 10.67 -13.14
N HIS A 17 0.77 10.26 -11.96
CA HIS A 17 1.52 11.11 -11.04
C HIS A 17 2.54 10.31 -10.23
N ARG A 18 3.58 10.99 -9.76
CA ARG A 18 4.63 10.45 -8.89
C ARG A 18 4.85 11.44 -7.76
N ASP A 19 4.88 10.92 -6.54
CA ASP A 19 5.06 11.72 -5.34
C ASP A 19 5.85 10.93 -4.28
N VAL A 20 6.10 11.59 -3.16
CA VAL A 20 6.65 11.03 -1.92
C VAL A 20 5.69 11.41 -0.79
N ALA A 21 5.21 10.42 -0.03
CA ALA A 21 4.38 10.70 1.14
C ALA A 21 5.23 11.32 2.26
N GLY A 22 6.44 10.80 2.47
CA GLY A 22 7.31 11.17 3.57
C GLY A 22 6.75 10.71 4.92
N GLU A 23 7.59 10.79 5.95
CA GLU A 23 7.21 10.42 7.32
C GLU A 23 5.92 11.13 7.78
N TYR A 24 5.82 12.45 7.56
CA TYR A 24 4.64 13.22 7.94
C TYR A 24 3.37 12.76 7.21
N GLY A 25 3.45 12.46 5.91
CA GLY A 25 2.30 11.98 5.14
C GLY A 25 1.85 10.59 5.57
N LEU A 26 2.79 9.69 5.87
CA LEU A 26 2.49 8.36 6.41
C LEU A 26 1.85 8.45 7.80
N LEU A 27 2.38 9.32 8.66
CA LEU A 27 1.82 9.59 9.98
C LEU A 27 0.38 10.11 9.88
N ALA A 28 0.14 11.12 9.05
CA ALA A 28 -1.19 11.70 8.86
C ALA A 28 -2.19 10.67 8.32
N LEU A 29 -1.76 9.82 7.38
CA LEU A 29 -2.56 8.71 6.86
C LEU A 29 -2.95 7.74 7.97
N LEU A 30 -1.98 7.24 8.75
CA LEU A 30 -2.25 6.26 9.80
C LEU A 30 -3.10 6.83 10.94
N LYS A 31 -2.81 8.05 11.41
CA LYS A 31 -3.56 8.74 12.48
C LYS A 31 -5.05 8.93 12.16
N SER A 32 -5.44 8.88 10.89
CA SER A 32 -6.85 9.02 10.51
C SER A 32 -7.74 7.88 11.01
N HIS A 33 -7.19 6.68 11.24
CA HIS A 33 -7.97 5.53 11.71
C HIS A 33 -7.27 4.69 12.79
N VAL A 34 -5.96 4.86 13.00
CA VAL A 34 -5.15 4.09 13.95
C VAL A 34 -4.79 4.99 15.15
N PRO A 35 -4.71 4.47 16.39
CA PRO A 35 -4.29 5.24 17.56
C PRO A 35 -2.98 6.00 17.33
N GLU A 36 -2.89 7.21 17.88
CA GLU A 36 -1.80 8.13 17.59
C GLU A 36 -0.42 7.56 17.95
N ASP A 37 -0.29 6.90 19.10
CA ASP A 37 0.97 6.31 19.54
C ASP A 37 1.45 5.19 18.60
N VAL A 38 0.52 4.38 18.08
CA VAL A 38 0.80 3.35 17.08
C VAL A 38 1.20 3.99 15.75
N ALA A 39 0.49 5.03 15.32
CA ALA A 39 0.77 5.73 14.07
C ALA A 39 2.15 6.43 14.10
N GLN A 40 2.52 7.05 15.22
CA GLN A 40 3.83 7.67 15.42
C GLN A 40 4.96 6.65 15.33
N ARG A 41 4.85 5.52 16.05
CA ARG A 41 5.87 4.45 15.97
C ARG A 41 5.98 3.88 14.55
N ALA A 42 4.85 3.54 13.94
CA ALA A 42 4.80 2.93 12.62
C ALA A 42 5.25 3.85 11.47
N ALA A 43 5.27 5.17 11.66
CA ALA A 43 5.76 6.12 10.67
C ALA A 43 7.26 6.46 10.83
N ALA A 44 7.85 6.18 11.99
CA ALA A 44 9.25 6.50 12.31
C ALA A 44 10.25 5.47 11.71
N GLY A 45 11.50 5.88 11.52
CA GLY A 45 12.53 5.00 10.90
C GLY A 45 12.34 4.81 9.40
N TRP A 46 11.67 5.76 8.76
CA TRP A 46 11.43 5.80 7.32
C TRP A 46 12.73 6.14 6.56
N ASN A 47 13.09 5.28 5.60
CA ASN A 47 14.28 5.44 4.76
C ASN A 47 13.91 5.74 3.30
N GLY A 48 12.78 6.41 3.09
CA GLY A 48 12.28 6.75 1.76
C GLY A 48 11.04 5.98 1.34
N ASP A 49 10.19 6.65 0.56
CA ASP A 49 9.10 6.02 -0.16
C ASP A 49 8.99 6.55 -1.59
N GLN A 50 8.08 5.96 -2.34
CA GLN A 50 7.52 6.60 -3.50
C GLN A 50 6.07 6.15 -3.68
N MET A 51 5.22 7.13 -3.96
CA MET A 51 3.81 6.95 -4.27
C MET A 51 3.58 7.19 -5.77
N LEU A 52 2.85 6.28 -6.41
CA LEU A 52 2.45 6.41 -7.81
C LEU A 52 0.94 6.41 -7.92
N THR A 53 0.38 7.40 -8.60
CA THR A 53 -1.02 7.37 -9.06
C THR A 53 -1.06 6.71 -10.42
N LEU A 54 -1.86 5.66 -10.54
CA LEU A 54 -1.94 4.80 -11.73
C LEU A 54 -3.38 4.79 -12.26
N ARG A 55 -3.52 4.57 -13.58
CA ARG A 55 -4.78 4.19 -14.20
C ARG A 55 -4.60 2.91 -14.99
N PHE A 56 -5.44 1.92 -14.73
CA PHE A 56 -5.44 0.68 -15.50
C PHE A 56 -6.42 0.77 -16.68
N GLY A 57 -5.91 0.72 -17.91
CA GLY A 57 -6.72 0.98 -19.11
C GLY A 57 -7.14 2.45 -19.27
N THR A 58 -7.96 2.76 -20.28
CA THR A 58 -8.39 4.14 -20.59
C THR A 58 -9.45 4.66 -19.63
N ALA A 59 -10.36 3.78 -19.19
CA ALA A 59 -11.49 4.09 -18.32
C ALA A 59 -11.51 3.30 -16.99
N GLY A 60 -10.43 2.59 -16.65
CA GLY A 60 -10.39 1.84 -15.39
C GLY A 60 -10.10 2.72 -14.16
N PRO A 61 -10.16 2.13 -12.97
CA PRO A 61 -10.05 2.87 -11.71
C PRO A 61 -8.68 3.55 -11.55
N ILE A 62 -8.68 4.65 -10.80
CA ILE A 62 -7.44 5.24 -10.29
C ILE A 62 -6.96 4.40 -9.12
N SER A 63 -5.74 3.90 -9.22
CA SER A 63 -5.09 3.10 -8.17
C SER A 63 -3.88 3.85 -7.62
N ILE A 64 -3.51 3.56 -6.38
CA ILE A 64 -2.27 4.06 -5.78
C ILE A 64 -1.33 2.87 -5.58
N LEU A 65 -0.05 3.05 -5.91
CA LEU A 65 1.02 2.15 -5.50
C LEU A 65 1.98 2.94 -4.61
N LEU A 66 2.03 2.58 -3.33
CA LEU A 66 3.00 3.06 -2.36
C LEU A 66 4.05 1.97 -2.13
N GLU A 67 5.33 2.33 -2.17
CA GLU A 67 6.41 1.48 -1.66
C GLU A 67 7.23 2.26 -0.65
N THR A 68 7.35 1.75 0.56
CA THR A 68 8.16 2.31 1.65
C THR A 68 9.35 1.41 1.93
N HIS A 69 10.47 2.03 2.30
CA HIS A 69 11.68 1.37 2.77
C HIS A 69 11.97 1.85 4.19
N TRP A 70 12.44 0.95 5.03
CA TRP A 70 12.62 1.18 6.46
C TRP A 70 14.03 0.82 6.88
N ASP A 71 14.48 1.37 8.01
CA ASP A 71 15.82 1.12 8.54
C ASP A 71 16.02 -0.34 8.96
N SER A 72 14.98 -0.98 9.47
CA SER A 72 15.00 -2.39 9.85
C SER A 72 13.81 -3.19 9.35
N ALA A 73 13.93 -4.52 9.41
CA ALA A 73 12.81 -5.40 9.09
C ALA A 73 11.70 -5.34 10.17
N ALA A 74 12.05 -4.93 11.39
CA ALA A 74 11.09 -4.71 12.46
C ALA A 74 10.24 -3.47 12.16
N ASP A 75 10.86 -2.35 11.81
CA ASP A 75 10.14 -1.11 11.45
C ASP A 75 9.20 -1.33 10.25
N ALA A 76 9.67 -2.07 9.23
CA ALA A 76 8.84 -2.44 8.10
C ALA A 76 7.63 -3.32 8.51
N LYS A 77 7.81 -4.20 9.51
CA LYS A 77 6.72 -5.02 10.04
C LYS A 77 5.73 -4.19 10.85
N GLU A 78 6.21 -3.23 11.65
CA GLU A 78 5.37 -2.29 12.38
C GLU A 78 4.49 -1.47 11.44
N PHE A 79 5.08 -0.89 10.39
CA PHE A 79 4.31 -0.19 9.36
C PHE A 79 3.31 -1.10 8.64
N TYR A 80 3.73 -2.31 8.26
CA TYR A 80 2.85 -3.28 7.59
C TYR A 80 1.62 -3.62 8.45
N ASP A 81 1.81 -3.88 9.75
CA ASP A 81 0.73 -4.19 10.67
C ASP A 81 -0.17 -2.98 10.92
N ALA A 82 0.40 -1.79 11.11
CA ALA A 82 -0.35 -0.55 11.30
C ALA A 82 -1.18 -0.20 10.06
N TYR A 83 -0.64 -0.39 8.85
CA TYR A 83 -1.36 -0.17 7.61
C TYR A 83 -2.50 -1.20 7.44
N ALA A 84 -2.27 -2.46 7.80
CA ALA A 84 -3.31 -3.47 7.80
C ALA A 84 -4.44 -3.12 8.78
N ASP A 85 -4.12 -2.62 9.99
CA ASP A 85 -5.11 -2.14 10.96
C ASP A 85 -5.88 -0.91 10.44
N PHE A 86 -5.17 0.05 9.82
CA PHE A 86 -5.78 1.18 9.13
C PHE A 86 -6.82 0.73 8.09
N VAL A 87 -6.49 -0.26 7.24
CA VAL A 87 -7.45 -0.77 6.24
C VAL A 87 -8.63 -1.47 6.89
N LYS A 88 -8.41 -2.30 7.93
CA LYS A 88 -9.50 -2.97 8.67
C LYS A 88 -10.48 -1.97 9.27
N ARG A 89 -9.98 -0.88 9.85
CA ARG A 89 -10.80 0.17 10.46
C ARG A 89 -11.51 1.05 9.43
N ARG A 90 -10.83 1.38 8.33
CA ARG A 90 -11.42 2.15 7.23
C ARG A 90 -12.47 1.36 6.43
N VAL A 91 -12.31 0.03 6.34
CA VAL A 91 -13.20 -0.86 5.57
C VAL A 91 -13.61 -2.06 6.43
N PRO A 92 -14.47 -1.86 7.46
CA PRO A 92 -14.80 -2.90 8.43
C PRO A 92 -15.56 -4.09 7.83
N THR A 93 -16.18 -3.92 6.67
CA THR A 93 -16.90 -4.98 5.94
C THR A 93 -15.98 -5.90 5.14
N SER A 94 -14.68 -5.60 5.04
CA SER A 94 -13.71 -6.38 4.27
C SER A 94 -12.96 -7.37 5.16
N THR A 95 -13.15 -8.67 4.92
CA THR A 95 -12.32 -9.70 5.54
C THR A 95 -11.02 -9.89 4.77
N ALA A 96 -9.89 -9.66 5.43
CA ALA A 96 -8.57 -9.85 4.83
C ALA A 96 -8.27 -11.34 4.59
N ALA A 97 -7.65 -11.65 3.46
CA ALA A 97 -7.06 -12.97 3.19
C ALA A 97 -5.61 -12.80 2.78
N THR A 98 -4.71 -13.64 3.32
CA THR A 98 -3.30 -13.63 2.91
C THR A 98 -3.05 -14.77 1.93
N VAL A 99 -2.58 -14.44 0.74
CA VAL A 99 -2.27 -15.42 -0.32
C VAL A 99 -0.86 -15.14 -0.83
N HIS A 100 0.02 -16.13 -0.75
CA HIS A 100 1.44 -16.03 -1.17
C HIS A 100 2.19 -14.81 -0.60
N GLY A 101 1.93 -14.46 0.68
CA GLY A 101 2.59 -13.34 1.34
C GLY A 101 2.05 -11.95 0.96
N VAL A 102 0.94 -11.89 0.22
CA VAL A 102 0.19 -10.65 -0.05
C VAL A 102 -1.11 -10.69 0.75
N MET A 103 -1.30 -9.74 1.65
CA MET A 103 -2.57 -9.53 2.33
C MET A 103 -3.51 -8.76 1.42
N ARG A 104 -4.69 -9.30 1.16
CA ARG A 104 -5.69 -8.72 0.27
C ARG A 104 -6.98 -8.41 1.04
N PHE A 105 -7.49 -7.20 0.83
CA PHE A 105 -8.77 -6.70 1.31
C PHE A 105 -9.70 -6.48 0.11
N PRO A 106 -10.72 -7.33 -0.09
CA PRO A 106 -11.72 -7.12 -1.13
C PRO A 106 -12.51 -5.82 -0.90
N LEU A 107 -12.73 -5.06 -1.97
CA LEU A 107 -13.56 -3.86 -1.98
C LEU A 107 -14.77 -4.05 -2.91
N PRO A 108 -15.88 -3.32 -2.68
CA PRO A 108 -17.02 -3.31 -3.59
C PRO A 108 -16.62 -2.98 -5.04
N GLY A 109 -17.33 -3.60 -6.00
CA GLY A 109 -17.06 -3.45 -7.43
C GLY A 109 -15.87 -4.29 -7.94
N GLY A 110 -15.52 -5.37 -7.22
CA GLY A 110 -14.43 -6.27 -7.60
C GLY A 110 -13.05 -5.63 -7.49
N ARG A 111 -12.88 -4.64 -6.61
CA ARG A 111 -11.59 -3.99 -6.39
C ARG A 111 -10.91 -4.57 -5.16
N SER A 112 -9.66 -4.21 -4.91
CA SER A 112 -8.98 -4.61 -3.68
C SER A 112 -7.90 -3.64 -3.23
N ILE A 113 -7.60 -3.69 -1.93
CA ILE A 113 -6.34 -3.19 -1.38
C ILE A 113 -5.43 -4.41 -1.17
N GLU A 114 -4.19 -4.32 -1.60
CA GLU A 114 -3.19 -5.37 -1.41
C GLU A 114 -1.95 -4.82 -0.71
N ILE A 115 -1.43 -5.57 0.25
CA ILE A 115 -0.27 -5.21 1.05
C ILE A 115 0.75 -6.35 1.02
N GLU A 116 2.00 -6.06 0.70
CA GLU A 116 3.10 -7.03 0.68
C GLU A 116 4.26 -6.51 1.54
N LEU A 117 4.73 -7.34 2.48
CA LEU A 117 5.97 -7.11 3.23
C LEU A 117 7.08 -8.01 2.69
N LYS A 118 8.24 -7.44 2.33
CA LYS A 118 9.44 -8.18 1.93
C LYS A 118 10.70 -7.54 2.50
N ARG A 119 11.29 -8.18 3.52
CA ARG A 119 12.44 -7.65 4.27
C ARG A 119 12.08 -6.27 4.84
N GLN A 120 12.84 -5.23 4.51
CA GLN A 120 12.67 -3.86 4.97
C GLN A 120 11.72 -3.03 4.07
N ARG A 121 10.91 -3.68 3.24
CA ARG A 121 10.07 -3.02 2.23
C ARG A 121 8.61 -3.39 2.36
N VAL A 122 7.74 -2.40 2.37
CA VAL A 122 6.29 -2.59 2.30
C VAL A 122 5.78 -2.01 0.99
N ARG A 123 4.97 -2.78 0.28
CA ARG A 123 4.20 -2.31 -0.88
C ARG A 123 2.74 -2.33 -0.56
N VAL A 124 2.08 -1.22 -0.80
CA VAL A 124 0.62 -1.10 -0.72
C VAL A 124 0.11 -0.73 -2.10
N ALA A 125 -0.89 -1.46 -2.59
CA ALA A 125 -1.66 -1.08 -3.74
C ALA A 125 -3.12 -0.87 -3.36
N GLU A 126 -3.59 0.36 -3.51
CA GLU A 126 -4.98 0.72 -3.24
C GLU A 126 -5.82 0.71 -4.51
N ASN A 127 -7.09 0.34 -4.35
CA ASN A 127 -8.11 0.40 -5.41
C ASN A 127 -7.69 -0.36 -6.69
N LEU A 128 -7.05 -1.52 -6.53
CA LEU A 128 -6.67 -2.38 -7.65
C LEU A 128 -7.91 -3.03 -8.28
N PRO A 129 -8.02 -3.09 -9.62
CA PRO A 129 -9.08 -3.85 -10.28
C PRO A 129 -8.88 -5.37 -10.11
N SER A 130 -9.98 -6.14 -10.14
CA SER A 130 -10.01 -7.59 -9.87
C SER A 130 -9.01 -8.42 -10.65
N ASN A 131 -8.71 -8.01 -11.89
CA ASN A 131 -7.81 -8.69 -12.81
C ASN A 131 -6.34 -8.23 -12.70
N VAL A 132 -5.97 -7.53 -11.63
CA VAL A 132 -4.63 -7.06 -11.31
C VAL A 132 -4.29 -7.44 -9.86
N SER A 133 -3.04 -7.80 -9.61
CA SER A 133 -2.53 -8.09 -8.27
C SER A 133 -1.05 -7.67 -8.15
N LEU A 134 -0.62 -7.34 -6.93
CA LEU A 134 0.78 -7.18 -6.54
C LEU A 134 1.58 -8.48 -6.65
N ARG A 135 0.90 -9.63 -6.71
CA ARG A 135 1.53 -10.92 -6.96
C ARG A 135 2.42 -10.84 -8.20
N ARG A 136 3.65 -11.37 -8.05
CA ARG A 136 4.59 -11.54 -9.15
C ARG A 136 4.20 -12.70 -10.05
#